data_AF-A0A2A4NX49-F1
#
_entry.id   AF-A0A2A4NX49-F1
#
_cell.length_a   1.000
_cell.length_b   1.000
_cell.length_c   1.000
_cell.angle_alpha   90.00
_cell.angle_beta   90.00
_cell.angle_gamma   90.00
#
_symmetry.space_group_name_H-M   'P 1'
#
loop_
_entity.id
_entity.type
_entity.pdbx_description
1 polymer ?
#
loop_
_entity_poly.entity_id
_entity_poly.type
_entity_poly.pdbx_seq_one_letter_code
_entity_poly.pdbx_strand_id
1 'polypeptide(L)' 'PLLGRFQLENAATAVAALEALQNQGHPISDEAIQQGFEKVVWPCRMEVLGRDPVIVVDGAHNEYSMDALLESLERYI' A
#
# COMPACT_ATOMS: atom_id res chain seq x y z
N PRO A 1 4.37 4.60 -3.81
CA PRO A 1 3.56 5.65 -3.16
C PRO A 1 3.25 5.38 -1.68
N LEU A 2 2.91 4.14 -1.32
CA LEU A 2 2.59 3.75 0.05
C LEU A 2 3.85 3.28 0.82
N LEU A 3 3.95 3.68 2.09
CA LEU A 3 5.04 3.30 3.00
C LEU A 3 4.70 2.00 3.76
N GLY A 4 5.72 1.31 4.25
CA GLY A 4 5.58 0.12 5.08
C GLY A 4 5.72 -1.19 4.30
N ARG A 5 6.41 -2.16 4.91
CA ARG A 5 6.67 -3.48 4.31
C ARG A 5 5.39 -4.22 3.95
N PHE A 6 4.35 -4.07 4.76
CA PHE A 6 3.06 -4.73 4.55
C PHE A 6 2.38 -4.31 3.24
N GLN A 7 2.73 -3.14 2.68
CA GLN A 7 2.21 -2.73 1.38
C GLN A 7 2.76 -3.54 0.21
N LEU A 8 3.92 -4.17 0.36
CA LEU A 8 4.44 -5.09 -0.65
C LEU A 8 3.57 -6.34 -0.75
N GLU A 9 3.08 -6.85 0.37
CA GLU A 9 2.18 -8.01 0.40
C GLU A 9 0.81 -7.66 -0.20
N ASN A 10 0.26 -6.49 0.15
CA ASN A 10 -0.96 -5.98 -0.48
C ASN A 10 -0.79 -5.77 -1.99
N ALA A 11 0.34 -5.22 -2.43
CA ALA A 11 0.63 -5.01 -3.84
C ALA A 11 0.76 -6.34 -4.59
N ALA A 12 1.48 -7.32 -4.03
CA ALA A 12 1.59 -8.65 -4.61
C ALA A 12 0.21 -9.34 -4.73
N THR A 13 -0.63 -9.21 -3.70
CA THR A 13 -2.00 -9.74 -3.71
C THR A 13 -2.83 -9.07 -4.81
N ALA A 14 -2.72 -7.75 -4.97
CA ALA A 14 -3.41 -7.02 -6.01
C ALA A 14 -2.95 -7.41 -7.41
N VAL A 15 -1.63 -7.58 -7.62
CA VAL A 15 -1.07 -8.08 -8.90
C VAL A 15 -1.62 -9.48 -9.20
N ALA A 16 -1.55 -10.41 -8.25
CA ALA A 16 -2.06 -11.77 -8.43
C ALA A 16 -3.56 -11.79 -8.79
N ALA A 17 -4.36 -10.90 -8.19
CA ALA A 17 -5.77 -10.76 -8.55
C ALA A 17 -5.96 -10.23 -9.98
N LEU A 18 -5.15 -9.26 -10.42
CA LEU A 18 -5.19 -8.71 -11.77
C LEU A 18 -4.75 -9.75 -12.82
N GLU A 19 -3.71 -10.54 -12.52
CA GLU A 19 -3.26 -11.66 -13.36
C GLU A 19 -4.35 -12.74 -13.48
N ALA A 20 -5.06 -13.04 -12.39
CA ALA A 20 -6.19 -13.97 -12.43
C ALA A 20 -7.31 -13.46 -13.36
N LEU A 21 -7.56 -12.15 -13.40
CA LEU A 21 -8.52 -11.54 -14.33
C LEU A 21 -8.01 -11.55 -15.77
N GLN A 22 -6.72 -11.27 -16.01
CA GLN A 22 -6.10 -11.42 -17.33
C GLN A 22 -6.30 -12.84 -17.87
N ASN A 23 -6.07 -13.85 -17.03
CA ASN A 23 -6.27 -15.27 -17.38
C ASN A 23 -7.73 -15.63 -17.71
N GLN A 24 -8.69 -14.85 -17.23
CA GLN A 24 -10.12 -14.98 -17.58
C GLN A 24 -10.50 -14.23 -18.87
N GLY A 25 -9.53 -13.57 -19.53
CA GLY A 25 -9.73 -12.83 -20.77
C GLY A 25 -10.07 -11.35 -20.58
N HIS A 26 -9.92 -10.80 -19.38
CA HIS A 26 -10.09 -9.36 -19.17
C HIS A 26 -8.91 -8.58 -19.76
N PRO A 27 -9.15 -7.51 -20.55
CA PRO A 27 -8.09 -6.76 -21.22
C PRO A 27 -7.42 -5.78 -20.24
N ILE A 28 -6.60 -6.30 -19.35
CA ILE A 28 -5.77 -5.54 -18.42
C ILE A 28 -4.32 -5.67 -18.92
N SER A 29 -3.68 -4.56 -19.30
CA SER A 29 -2.28 -4.60 -19.73
C SER A 29 -1.34 -4.36 -18.56
N ASP A 30 -0.10 -4.83 -18.68
CA ASP A 30 0.92 -4.63 -17.64
C ASP A 30 1.20 -3.13 -17.41
N GLU A 31 1.12 -2.31 -18.46
CA GLU A 31 1.23 -0.85 -18.36
C GLU A 31 0.07 -0.27 -17.54
N ALA A 32 -1.14 -0.81 -17.66
CA ALA A 32 -2.28 -0.38 -16.84
C ALA A 32 -2.06 -0.71 -15.36
N ILE A 33 -1.48 -1.89 -15.06
CA ILE A 33 -1.12 -2.29 -13.69
C ILE A 33 -0.07 -1.34 -13.13
N GLN A 34 1.01 -1.08 -13.88
CA GLN A 34 2.08 -0.17 -13.48
C GLN A 34 1.53 1.25 -13.20
N GLN A 35 0.76 1.81 -14.13
CA GLN A 35 0.14 3.13 -13.96
C GLN A 35 -0.80 3.18 -12.76
N GLY A 36 -1.52 2.09 -12.48
CA GLY A 36 -2.36 1.96 -11.30
C GLY A 36 -1.55 2.09 -10.00
N PHE A 37 -0.43 1.37 -9.91
CA PHE A 37 0.46 1.46 -8.74
C PHE A 37 1.20 2.79 -8.63
N GLU A 38 1.50 3.46 -9.73
CA GLU A 38 2.08 4.82 -9.70
C GLU A 38 1.08 5.84 -9.14
N LYS A 39 -0.21 5.66 -9.41
CA LYS A 39 -1.29 6.59 -9.05
C LYS A 39 -2.03 6.22 -7.77
N VAL A 40 -1.70 5.09 -7.14
CA VAL A 40 -2.43 4.62 -5.95
C VAL A 40 -2.30 5.63 -4.80
N VAL A 41 -3.45 6.05 -4.29
CA VAL A 41 -3.58 6.86 -3.08
C VAL A 41 -4.50 6.09 -2.14
N TRP A 42 -4.02 5.83 -0.93
CA TRP A 42 -4.79 5.14 0.10
C TRP A 42 -4.75 5.97 1.39
N PRO A 43 -5.79 6.78 1.65
CA PRO A 43 -5.84 7.60 2.85
C PRO A 43 -5.77 6.76 4.12
N CYS A 44 -5.18 7.33 5.19
CA CYS A 44 -5.09 6.69 6.51
C CYS A 44 -4.30 5.35 6.48
N ARG A 45 -3.26 5.27 5.64
CA ARG A 45 -2.37 4.11 5.55
C ARG A 45 -0.91 4.52 5.55
N MET A 46 -0.35 4.68 6.76
CA MET A 46 0.96 5.28 7.01
C MET A 46 1.14 6.59 6.23
N GLU A 47 0.08 7.40 6.22
CA GLU A 47 -0.01 8.62 5.42
C GLU A 47 0.63 9.78 6.19
N VAL A 48 1.66 10.39 5.60
CA VAL A 48 2.33 11.57 6.15
C VAL A 48 1.58 12.83 5.71
N LEU A 49 0.82 13.44 6.62
CA LEU A 49 0.05 14.66 6.38
C LEU A 49 0.87 15.94 6.59
N GLY A 50 1.92 15.86 7.41
CA GLY A 50 2.79 16.98 7.73
C GLY A 50 4.20 16.51 8.03
N ARG A 51 5.20 17.36 7.76
CA ARG A 51 6.62 17.10 8.08
C ARG A 51 7.21 18.09 9.07
N ASP A 52 6.55 19.22 9.30
CA ASP A 52 6.93 20.21 10.30
C ASP A 52 5.67 20.87 10.90
N PRO A 53 5.10 20.31 11.99
CA PRO A 53 5.53 19.08 12.66
C PRO A 53 5.23 17.82 11.83
N VAL A 54 5.92 16.71 12.15
CA VAL A 54 5.59 15.41 11.57
C VAL A 54 4.21 14.98 12.07
N ILE A 55 3.30 14.72 11.14
CA ILE A 55 1.96 14.20 11.40
C ILE A 55 1.75 12.99 10.50
N VAL A 56 1.56 11.82 11.12
CA VAL A 56 1.30 10.55 10.42
C VAL A 56 -0.05 10.00 10.87
N VAL A 57 -0.84 9.50 9.92
CA VAL A 57 -2.14 8.88 10.17
C VAL A 57 -2.16 7.47 9.61
N ASP A 58 -2.57 6.50 10.45
CA ASP A 58 -2.75 5.11 10.06
C ASP A 58 -3.97 4.50 10.77
N GLY A 59 -4.66 3.58 10.09
CA GLY A 59 -5.85 2.88 10.60
C GLY A 59 -5.58 1.57 11.37
N ALA A 60 -4.35 1.29 11.81
CA ALA A 60 -4.03 0.14 12.65
C ALA A 60 -4.86 0.16 13.95
N HIS A 61 -5.49 -0.96 14.26
CA HIS A 61 -6.42 -1.09 15.40
C HIS A 61 -6.50 -2.51 15.97
N ASN A 62 -5.68 -3.43 15.45
CA ASN A 62 -5.51 -4.78 15.98
C ASN A 62 -4.02 -5.07 16.18
N GLU A 63 -3.70 -6.06 17.02
CA GLU A 63 -2.33 -6.44 17.41
C GLU A 63 -1.40 -6.52 16.20
N TYR A 64 -1.77 -7.35 15.22
CA TYR A 64 -1.00 -7.54 14.00
C TYR A 64 -0.69 -6.23 13.25
N SER A 65 -1.72 -5.39 13.03
CA SER A 65 -1.56 -4.11 12.32
C SER A 65 -0.76 -3.09 13.13
N MET A 66 -0.84 -3.14 14.46
CA MET A 66 -0.09 -2.24 15.34
C MET A 66 1.40 -2.59 15.33
N ASP A 67 1.75 -3.88 15.33
CA ASP A 67 3.15 -4.32 15.22
C ASP A 67 3.76 -3.86 13.89
N ALA A 68 3.03 -4.06 12.78
CA ALA A 68 3.47 -3.61 11.46
C ALA A 68 3.61 -2.09 11.36
N LEU A 69 2.74 -1.34 12.06
CA LEU A 69 2.82 0.11 12.16
C LEU A 69 4.08 0.53 12.91
N LEU A 70 4.37 -0.07 14.07
CA LEU A 70 5.56 0.26 14.87
C LEU A 70 6.86 0.00 14.10
N GLU A 71 6.99 -1.15 13.41
CA GLU A 71 8.15 -1.44 12.55
C GLU A 71 8.30 -0.38 11.44
N SER A 72 7.18 0.04 10.86
CA SER A 72 7.18 1.02 9.77
C SER A 72 7.54 2.42 10.26
N LEU A 73 7.09 2.82 11.45
CA LEU A 73 7.45 4.11 12.05
C LEU A 73 8.96 4.18 12.31
N GLU A 74 9.55 3.17 12.96
CA GLU A 74 11.00 3.13 13.22
C GLU A 74 11.85 3.22 11.96
N ARG A 75 11.35 2.68 10.85
CA ARG A 75 12.09 2.59 9.59
C ARG A 75 12.00 3.84 8.71
N TYR A 76 10.85 4.52 8.72
CA TYR A 76 10.53 5.52 7.69
C TYR A 76 10.29 6.93 8.23
N ILE A 77 10.09 7.09 9.54
CA ILE A 77 9.79 8.37 10.19
C ILE A 77 10.93 8.72 11.16
#